data_AF-A0A7T4WLP4-F1
#
_entry.id   AF-A0A7T4WLP4-F1
#
_cell.length_a   1.000
_cell.length_b   1.000
_cell.length_c   1.000
_cell.angle_alpha   90.00
_cell.angle_beta   90.00
_cell.angle_gamma   90.00
#
_symmetry.space_group_name_H-M   'P 1'
#
loop_
_entity.id
_entity.type
_entity.pdbx_description
1 polymer ?
#
loop_
_entity_poly.entity_id
_entity_poly.type
_entity_poly.pdbx_seq_one_letter_code
_entity_poly.pdbx_strand_id
1 'polypeptide(L)'
;MTTSPPAPVAQVRTSTPDGRPGVRPPRLVAHRGAPRVRRENTLPAVAVAEALGADVVEVDVRRTADGVAVLLHDETLGRMWGDARRVSDVDWCEVARLGNGLDRIPRLDDALERLDGCRATLLLDVRDPAAALVAARTVTTASSTTVVAWRGAPEAMATVRAAVPDADVWLAWDSLDPPTAADLEALGPSTLDLHVAFLTPRTVEAAHALGLVVAVRGVDDAVPALWAARLGVDSVTTDDVPAVRAGLAAAERDGWPTPDREPSEAEVAARAQALAHRVAHEVIAYTREHPVGDGRAGTAPTADGPEVDRRIEQLVRARVRAAFPTHGFTGEEYGVAPGDRHRWYLDPVDGTTNLANGVPWTAMSLCLTRGGAPIVAVVADPWRGEVLEARRGRGAVLRDRALQLDDAPRPLAGAVVGTELDGHRPWPGFGAFLDALADRACALRVQGSGAMTVAQVAAGRGIGACVSAFDPVDHGAAVLLVHEAGGVVLTREGPVEGFPPAGQPFLVAHPGAADELHTVWTSALATA
;
A
#
# COMPACT_ATOMS: atom_id res chain seq x y z
N MET A 1 44.83 -23.80 3.91
CA MET A 1 43.80 -24.83 3.69
C MET A 1 42.52 -24.09 3.35
N THR A 2 42.15 -24.09 2.08
CA THR A 2 40.97 -23.41 1.54
C THR A 2 39.72 -24.21 1.88
N THR A 3 38.90 -23.69 2.79
CA THR A 3 37.56 -24.22 3.07
C THR A 3 36.60 -23.68 2.03
N SER A 4 36.03 -24.57 1.21
CA SER A 4 34.95 -24.24 0.28
C SER A 4 33.75 -23.63 1.04
N PRO A 5 32.99 -22.71 0.41
CA PRO A 5 31.72 -22.24 0.96
C PRO A 5 30.74 -23.43 1.11
N PRO A 6 29.80 -23.37 2.07
CA PRO A 6 28.76 -24.38 2.19
C PRO A 6 27.97 -24.43 0.88
N ALA A 7 27.78 -25.64 0.33
CA ALA A 7 26.94 -25.84 -0.84
C ALA A 7 25.51 -25.34 -0.53
N PRO A 8 24.79 -24.74 -1.51
CA PRO A 8 23.37 -24.48 -1.35
C PRO A 8 22.68 -25.80 -1.03
N VAL A 9 21.90 -25.81 0.06
CA VAL A 9 21.17 -27.01 0.50
C VAL A 9 20.21 -27.39 -0.62
N ALA A 10 20.51 -28.50 -1.30
CA ALA A 10 19.66 -29.02 -2.36
C ALA A 10 18.25 -29.24 -1.82
N GLN A 11 17.27 -28.53 -2.39
CA GLN A 11 15.87 -28.63 -2.03
C GLN A 11 15.32 -30.00 -2.45
N VAL A 12 15.25 -30.95 -1.52
CA VAL A 12 14.51 -32.20 -1.72
C VAL A 12 13.02 -31.86 -1.72
N ARG A 13 12.35 -31.93 -2.88
CA ARG A 13 10.90 -31.71 -3.01
C ARG A 13 10.14 -32.86 -2.34
N THR A 14 9.33 -32.57 -1.33
CA THR A 14 8.39 -33.54 -0.74
C THR A 14 7.05 -33.43 -1.45
N SER A 15 6.70 -34.44 -2.25
CA SER A 15 5.38 -34.57 -2.85
C SER A 15 4.38 -35.15 -1.83
N THR A 16 3.18 -34.59 -1.78
CA THR A 16 2.04 -35.25 -1.12
C THR A 16 1.61 -36.49 -1.92
N PRO A 17 0.87 -37.45 -1.32
CA PRO A 17 0.39 -38.66 -2.00
C PRO A 17 -0.38 -38.39 -3.31
N ASP A 18 -0.96 -37.20 -3.45
CA ASP A 18 -1.75 -36.76 -4.60
C ASP A 18 -0.91 -36.05 -5.69
N GLY A 19 0.42 -36.10 -5.61
CA GLY A 19 1.32 -35.49 -6.59
C GLY A 19 1.40 -33.96 -6.55
N ARG A 20 0.75 -33.30 -5.58
CA ARG A 20 0.91 -31.86 -5.32
C ARG A 20 2.17 -31.64 -4.47
N PRO A 21 3.03 -30.66 -4.80
CA PRO A 21 4.11 -30.27 -3.89
C PRO A 21 3.49 -29.88 -2.54
N GLY A 22 3.98 -30.47 -1.45
CA GLY A 22 3.48 -30.15 -0.11
C GLY A 22 3.81 -28.70 0.24
N VAL A 23 2.84 -27.96 0.78
CA VAL A 23 3.08 -26.60 1.27
C VAL A 23 4.01 -26.68 2.47
N ARG A 24 5.12 -25.95 2.43
CA ARG A 24 6.10 -25.86 3.51
C ARG A 24 5.89 -24.56 4.27
N PRO A 25 6.07 -24.55 5.61
CA PRO A 25 6.08 -23.30 6.34
C PRO A 25 7.28 -22.45 5.90
N PRO A 26 7.11 -21.14 5.68
CA PRO A 26 8.22 -20.22 5.45
C PRO A 26 9.05 -20.07 6.73
N ARG A 27 10.32 -19.74 6.55
CA ARG A 27 11.17 -19.22 7.64
C ARG A 27 10.58 -17.92 8.18
N LEU A 28 10.78 -17.66 9.47
CA LEU A 28 10.31 -16.43 10.10
C LEU A 28 11.47 -15.44 10.27
N VAL A 29 11.28 -14.25 9.71
CA VAL A 29 12.15 -13.09 9.88
C VAL A 29 11.48 -12.16 10.88
N ALA A 30 12.13 -11.93 12.01
CA ALA A 30 11.64 -11.04 13.05
C ALA A 30 12.06 -9.61 12.71
N HIS A 31 11.10 -8.77 12.29
CA HIS A 31 11.35 -7.40 11.84
C HIS A 31 11.83 -6.55 13.02
N ARG A 32 12.91 -5.80 12.86
CA ARG A 32 13.53 -4.92 13.87
C ARG A 32 13.75 -5.58 15.23
N GLY A 33 14.06 -6.88 15.22
CA GLY A 33 13.97 -7.73 16.40
C GLY A 33 12.54 -8.21 16.64
N ALA A 34 11.87 -7.68 17.66
CA ALA A 34 10.52 -8.11 18.06
C ALA A 34 9.70 -6.91 18.58
N PRO A 35 9.30 -5.96 17.71
CA PRO A 35 8.79 -4.64 18.07
C PRO A 35 7.47 -4.68 18.84
N ARG A 36 6.70 -5.76 18.73
CA ARG A 36 5.47 -5.98 19.52
C ARG A 36 5.74 -6.30 20.99
N VAL A 37 6.97 -6.72 21.32
CA VAL A 37 7.35 -7.20 22.68
C VAL A 37 8.37 -6.27 23.33
N ARG A 38 9.32 -5.77 22.55
CA ARG A 38 10.39 -4.86 23.00
C ARG A 38 10.52 -3.70 22.05
N ARG A 39 11.14 -2.61 22.52
CA ARG A 39 11.46 -1.47 21.66
C ARG A 39 12.29 -1.94 20.46
N GLU A 40 11.86 -1.58 19.26
CA GLU A 40 12.51 -1.95 18.00
C GLU A 40 14.01 -1.62 17.98
N ASN A 41 14.80 -2.41 17.25
CA ASN A 41 16.24 -2.16 17.04
C ASN A 41 17.08 -2.06 18.34
N THR A 42 16.68 -2.77 19.40
CA THR A 42 17.44 -2.86 20.66
C THR A 42 17.96 -4.28 20.92
N LEU A 43 19.00 -4.44 21.74
CA LEU A 43 19.51 -5.78 22.10
C LEU A 43 18.44 -6.66 22.79
N PRO A 44 17.57 -6.15 23.68
CA PRO A 44 16.43 -6.91 24.17
C PRO A 44 15.48 -7.39 23.06
N ALA A 45 15.23 -6.59 22.02
CA ALA A 45 14.40 -7.00 20.89
C ALA A 45 15.05 -8.13 20.08
N VAL A 46 16.36 -8.03 19.81
CA VAL A 46 17.14 -9.10 19.16
C VAL A 46 17.12 -10.38 19.99
N ALA A 47 17.34 -10.27 21.30
CA ALA A 47 17.31 -11.40 22.23
C ALA A 47 15.94 -12.10 22.26
N VAL A 48 14.85 -11.32 22.27
CA VAL A 48 13.49 -11.86 22.27
C VAL A 48 13.16 -12.51 20.93
N ALA A 49 13.58 -11.94 19.80
CA ALA A 49 13.37 -12.53 18.49
C ALA A 49 13.97 -13.96 18.39
N GLU A 50 15.20 -14.13 18.87
CA GLU A 50 15.86 -15.44 18.95
C GLU A 50 15.11 -16.41 19.88
N ALA A 51 14.71 -15.95 21.08
CA ALA A 51 13.95 -16.77 22.03
C ALA A 51 12.55 -17.17 21.51
N LEU A 52 11.96 -16.35 20.63
CA LEU A 52 10.73 -16.66 19.90
C LEU A 52 10.96 -17.61 18.70
N GLY A 53 12.20 -18.06 18.51
CA GLY A 53 12.64 -19.03 17.52
C GLY A 53 12.78 -18.48 16.10
N ALA A 54 12.93 -17.16 15.93
CA ALA A 54 13.06 -16.58 14.60
C ALA A 54 14.28 -17.16 13.86
N ASP A 55 14.12 -17.48 12.58
CA ASP A 55 15.18 -18.02 11.74
C ASP A 55 16.14 -16.93 11.25
N VAL A 56 15.62 -15.70 11.20
CA VAL A 56 16.35 -14.48 10.84
C VAL A 56 15.89 -13.37 11.79
N VAL A 57 16.82 -12.56 12.28
CA VAL A 57 16.53 -11.33 13.01
C VAL A 57 16.94 -10.17 12.12
N GLU A 58 15.99 -9.34 11.74
CA GLU A 58 16.25 -8.15 10.93
C GLU A 58 16.42 -6.94 11.82
N VAL A 59 17.38 -6.07 11.49
CA VAL A 59 17.66 -4.80 12.17
C VAL A 59 18.06 -3.73 11.15
N ASP A 60 17.66 -2.50 11.42
CA ASP A 60 18.05 -1.34 10.63
C ASP A 60 19.39 -0.79 11.11
N VAL A 61 20.27 -0.39 10.19
CA VAL A 61 21.58 0.19 10.52
C VAL A 61 21.72 1.62 10.01
N ARG A 62 22.18 2.51 10.90
CA ARG A 62 22.56 3.89 10.59
C ARG A 62 23.98 4.17 11.06
N ARG A 63 24.53 5.30 10.64
CA ARG A 63 25.88 5.77 11.01
C ARG A 63 25.79 7.03 11.87
N THR A 64 26.57 7.08 12.95
CA THR A 64 26.81 8.30 13.73
C THR A 64 27.78 9.24 13.00
N ALA A 65 27.91 10.49 13.45
CA ALA A 65 28.83 11.46 12.86
C ALA A 65 30.28 10.95 12.82
N ASP A 66 30.75 10.41 13.94
CA ASP A 66 32.07 9.80 14.15
C ASP A 66 32.24 8.40 13.54
N GLY A 67 31.24 7.88 12.80
CA GLY A 67 31.40 6.68 11.99
C GLY A 67 31.19 5.36 12.72
N VAL A 68 30.32 5.33 13.72
CA VAL A 68 29.88 4.10 14.40
C VAL A 68 28.57 3.60 13.77
N ALA A 69 28.52 2.31 13.44
CA ALA A 69 27.28 1.65 13.02
C ALA A 69 26.38 1.37 14.23
N VAL A 70 25.16 1.88 14.20
CA VAL A 70 24.17 1.76 15.27
C VAL A 70 22.85 1.21 14.75
N LEU A 71 22.10 0.49 15.59
CA LEU A 71 20.80 -0.06 15.20
C LEU A 71 19.71 1.00 15.38
N LEU A 72 19.15 1.48 14.27
CA LEU A 72 18.14 2.54 14.27
C LEU A 72 17.42 2.59 12.92
N HIS A 73 16.09 2.60 12.93
CA HIS A 73 15.29 2.70 11.70
C HIS A 73 15.31 4.12 11.10
N ASP A 74 14.94 5.11 11.92
CA ASP A 74 14.73 6.49 11.47
C ASP A 74 16.05 7.22 11.23
N GLU A 75 16.02 8.26 10.39
CA GLU A 75 17.18 9.14 10.23
C GLU A 75 17.38 10.05 11.45
N THR A 76 16.29 10.33 12.15
CA THR A 76 16.24 11.18 13.33
C THR A 76 16.06 10.35 14.59
N LEU A 77 16.51 10.89 15.71
CA LEU A 77 16.34 10.28 17.03
C LEU A 77 14.94 10.59 17.61
N GLY A 78 14.07 11.25 16.85
CA GLY A 78 12.88 11.94 17.37
C GLY A 78 11.80 10.98 17.84
N ARG A 79 11.30 10.13 16.94
CA ARG A 79 10.13 9.26 17.19
C ARG A 79 10.31 8.34 18.39
N MET A 80 11.49 7.74 18.52
CA MET A 80 11.75 6.71 19.52
C MET A 80 12.55 7.19 20.73
N TRP A 81 13.31 8.28 20.59
CA TRP A 81 14.27 8.73 21.59
C TRP A 81 14.09 10.19 22.01
N GLY A 82 13.14 10.92 21.42
CA GLY A 82 12.76 12.27 21.83
C GLY A 82 13.78 13.35 21.47
N ASP A 83 14.69 13.06 20.54
CA ASP A 83 15.73 13.99 20.09
C ASP A 83 15.56 14.28 18.59
N ALA A 84 15.27 15.53 18.23
CA ALA A 84 14.97 15.89 16.84
C ALA A 84 16.17 15.83 15.89
N ARG A 85 17.40 15.67 16.41
CA ARG A 85 18.62 15.64 15.59
C ARG A 85 18.67 14.38 14.72
N ARG A 86 19.37 14.49 13.59
CA ARG A 86 19.73 13.35 12.75
C ARG A 86 20.86 12.57 13.39
N VAL A 87 20.79 11.25 13.37
CA VAL A 87 21.84 10.39 13.95
C VAL A 87 23.21 10.62 13.27
N SER A 88 23.20 10.97 11.98
CA SER A 88 24.41 11.29 11.20
C SER A 88 25.16 12.53 11.68
N ASP A 89 24.52 13.36 12.51
CA ASP A 89 25.04 14.66 12.97
C ASP A 89 25.45 14.61 14.45
N VAL A 90 25.37 13.43 15.08
CA VAL A 90 25.62 13.23 16.51
C VAL A 90 26.67 12.14 16.68
N ASP A 91 27.68 12.40 17.53
CA ASP A 91 28.73 11.42 17.85
C ASP A 91 28.18 10.28 18.70
N TRP A 92 28.79 9.10 18.58
CA TRP A 92 28.39 7.91 19.33
C TRP A 92 28.30 8.15 20.84
N CYS A 93 29.22 8.93 21.42
CA CYS A 93 29.22 9.16 22.87
C CYS A 93 27.95 9.86 23.38
N GLU A 94 27.27 10.65 22.54
CA GLU A 94 25.99 11.26 22.83
C GLU A 94 24.84 10.30 22.55
N VAL A 95 24.87 9.61 21.40
CA VAL A 95 23.88 8.58 21.04
C VAL A 95 23.79 7.50 22.13
N ALA A 96 24.93 7.05 22.66
CA ALA A 96 25.02 6.02 23.70
C ALA A 96 24.37 6.41 25.05
N ARG A 97 24.11 7.72 25.27
CA ARG A 97 23.43 8.22 26.47
C ARG A 97 21.91 8.22 26.33
N LEU A 98 21.37 7.97 25.13
CA LEU A 98 19.94 7.91 24.89
C LEU A 98 19.39 6.53 25.29
N GLY A 99 18.35 6.56 26.12
CA GLY A 99 17.74 5.35 26.68
C GLY A 99 18.30 4.97 28.05
N ASN A 100 17.92 3.80 28.57
CA ASN A 100 18.28 3.34 29.92
C ASN A 100 18.66 1.86 29.91
N GLY A 101 19.83 1.52 30.45
CA GLY A 101 20.29 0.13 30.55
C GLY A 101 20.45 -0.53 29.19
N LEU A 102 19.73 -1.64 28.95
CA LEU A 102 19.72 -2.34 27.67
C LEU A 102 18.71 -1.74 26.66
N ASP A 103 17.77 -0.90 27.12
CA ASP A 103 16.83 -0.17 26.27
C ASP A 103 17.47 1.14 25.79
N ARG A 104 18.57 1.01 25.05
CA ARG A 104 19.35 2.08 24.42
C ARG A 104 19.61 1.75 22.96
N ILE A 105 20.06 2.72 22.18
CA ILE A 105 20.52 2.50 20.80
C ILE A 105 21.83 1.69 20.87
N PRO A 106 21.84 0.43 20.41
CA PRO A 106 23.04 -0.39 20.48
C PRO A 106 23.93 -0.18 19.26
N ARG A 107 25.20 -0.55 19.38
CA ARG A 107 26.09 -0.65 18.22
C ARG A 107 25.86 -1.96 17.49
N LEU A 108 26.28 -2.01 16.23
CA LEU A 108 26.19 -3.23 15.42
C LEU A 108 27.07 -4.37 15.96
N ASP A 109 28.25 -4.06 16.50
CA ASP A 109 29.13 -5.08 17.12
C ASP A 109 28.48 -5.71 18.36
N ASP A 110 27.74 -4.95 19.16
CA ASP A 110 26.98 -5.49 20.30
C ASP A 110 25.89 -6.49 19.84
N ALA A 111 25.25 -6.25 18.69
CA ALA A 111 24.25 -7.16 18.12
C ALA A 111 24.88 -8.44 17.54
N LEU A 112 26.05 -8.32 16.90
CA LEU A 112 26.84 -9.46 16.41
C LEU A 112 27.35 -10.34 17.55
N GLU A 113 27.77 -9.74 18.67
CA GLU A 113 28.16 -10.47 19.87
C GLU A 113 26.94 -11.16 20.51
N ARG A 114 25.78 -10.48 20.55
CA ARG A 114 24.57 -11.03 21.15
C ARG A 114 24.09 -12.31 20.45
N LEU A 115 24.26 -12.38 19.13
CA LEU A 115 23.85 -13.51 18.28
C LEU A 115 24.97 -14.52 18.04
N ASP A 116 26.18 -14.30 18.56
CA ASP A 116 27.27 -15.24 18.38
C ASP A 116 26.93 -16.63 18.96
N GLY A 117 27.17 -17.68 18.18
CA GLY A 117 26.77 -19.05 18.50
C GLY A 117 25.27 -19.35 18.41
N CYS A 118 24.42 -18.37 18.10
CA CYS A 118 23.00 -18.60 17.84
C CYS A 118 22.78 -19.14 16.42
N ARG A 119 21.61 -19.73 16.16
CA ARG A 119 21.25 -20.26 14.84
C ARG A 119 20.68 -19.22 13.88
N ALA A 120 20.18 -18.11 14.42
CA ALA A 120 19.51 -17.09 13.63
C ALA A 120 20.50 -16.32 12.74
N THR A 121 20.09 -16.04 11.50
CA THR A 121 20.80 -15.10 10.62
C THR A 121 20.50 -13.67 11.05
N LEU A 122 21.50 -12.78 11.06
CA LEU A 122 21.29 -11.35 11.24
C LEU A 122 21.10 -10.70 9.86
N LEU A 123 19.93 -10.14 9.58
CA LEU A 123 19.66 -9.40 8.35
C LEU A 123 19.79 -7.90 8.63
N LEU A 124 20.71 -7.23 7.93
CA LEU A 124 20.96 -5.80 8.08
C LEU A 124 20.24 -5.03 6.98
N ASP A 125 19.25 -4.19 7.34
CA ASP A 125 18.65 -3.22 6.42
C ASP A 125 19.43 -1.90 6.49
N VAL A 126 20.05 -1.52 5.37
CA VAL A 126 20.93 -0.35 5.27
C VAL A 126 20.49 0.54 4.11
N ARG A 127 20.16 1.80 4.41
CA ARG A 127 19.58 2.72 3.41
C ARG A 127 20.60 3.42 2.54
N ASP A 128 21.75 3.80 3.07
CA ASP A 128 22.72 4.65 2.36
C ASP A 128 24.13 4.02 2.25
N PRO A 129 24.90 4.38 1.20
CA PRO A 129 26.26 3.87 0.99
C PRO A 129 27.25 4.09 2.15
N ALA A 130 27.16 5.21 2.87
CA ALA A 130 28.11 5.52 3.93
C ALA A 130 27.87 4.63 5.16
N ALA A 131 26.61 4.44 5.54
CA ALA A 131 26.22 3.47 6.56
C ALA A 131 26.58 2.04 6.15
N ALA A 132 26.34 1.66 4.88
CA ALA A 132 26.69 0.34 4.34
C ALA A 132 28.17 0.03 4.46
N LEU A 133 29.04 0.98 4.12
CA LEU A 133 30.49 0.80 4.24
C LEU A 133 30.94 0.61 5.69
N VAL A 134 30.39 1.40 6.63
CA VAL A 134 30.72 1.26 8.05
C VAL A 134 30.20 -0.08 8.59
N ALA A 135 28.96 -0.44 8.29
CA ALA A 135 28.39 -1.72 8.69
C ALA A 135 29.22 -2.91 8.17
N ALA A 136 29.62 -2.89 6.89
CA ALA A 136 30.48 -3.91 6.28
C ALA A 136 31.84 -4.02 6.99
N ARG A 137 32.47 -2.89 7.34
CA ARG A 137 33.70 -2.87 8.13
C ARG A 137 33.49 -3.43 9.53
N THR A 138 32.41 -3.07 10.20
CA THR A 138 32.08 -3.61 11.53
C THR A 138 31.89 -5.13 11.48
N VAL A 139 31.13 -5.65 10.51
CA VAL A 139 30.92 -7.09 10.34
C VAL A 139 32.22 -7.83 10.02
N THR A 140 33.04 -7.31 9.11
CA THR A 140 34.30 -7.98 8.70
C THR A 140 35.40 -7.94 9.77
N THR A 141 35.36 -6.98 10.70
CA THR A 141 36.33 -6.86 11.79
C THR A 141 35.87 -7.51 13.09
N ALA A 142 34.57 -7.81 13.22
CA ALA A 142 34.02 -8.49 14.40
C ALA A 142 34.54 -9.92 14.51
N SER A 143 34.88 -10.33 15.73
CA SER A 143 35.19 -11.73 16.07
C SER A 143 33.89 -12.47 16.39
N SER A 144 32.99 -12.60 15.41
CA SER A 144 31.67 -13.24 15.55
C SER A 144 31.49 -14.29 14.45
N THR A 145 30.80 -15.38 14.79
CA THR A 145 30.40 -16.46 13.87
C THR A 145 28.99 -16.25 13.31
N THR A 146 28.32 -15.16 13.69
CA THR A 146 26.97 -14.83 13.24
C THR A 146 26.92 -14.72 11.72
N VAL A 147 25.99 -15.45 11.10
CA VAL A 147 25.75 -15.35 9.66
C VAL A 147 25.00 -14.04 9.37
N VAL A 148 25.51 -13.24 8.44
CA VAL A 148 24.96 -11.93 8.09
C VAL A 148 24.43 -11.91 6.67
N ALA A 149 23.19 -11.44 6.51
CA ALA A 149 22.57 -11.09 5.25
C ALA A 149 22.32 -9.58 5.17
N TRP A 150 22.14 -9.06 3.96
CA TRP A 150 22.10 -7.62 3.69
C TRP A 150 20.89 -7.27 2.84
N ARG A 151 20.19 -6.20 3.20
CA ARG A 151 19.11 -5.58 2.45
C ARG A 151 19.35 -4.07 2.41
N GLY A 152 18.85 -3.41 1.38
CA GLY A 152 18.87 -1.96 1.33
C GLY A 152 18.61 -1.39 -0.04
N ALA A 153 18.88 -0.09 -0.18
CA ALA A 153 18.86 0.57 -1.48
C ALA A 153 19.93 -0.03 -2.42
N PRO A 154 19.72 -0.04 -3.74
CA PRO A 154 20.68 -0.61 -4.70
C PRO A 154 22.11 -0.10 -4.54
N GLU A 155 22.28 1.20 -4.28
CA GLU A 155 23.58 1.85 -4.10
C GLU A 155 24.28 1.41 -2.79
N ALA A 156 23.50 1.22 -1.73
CA ALA A 156 23.99 0.69 -0.47
C ALA A 156 24.44 -0.77 -0.63
N MET A 157 23.64 -1.60 -1.33
CA MET A 157 23.99 -2.99 -1.60
C MET A 157 25.18 -3.14 -2.54
N ALA A 158 25.34 -2.26 -3.53
CA ALA A 158 26.55 -2.21 -4.36
C ALA A 158 27.79 -1.91 -3.51
N THR A 159 27.67 -1.00 -2.53
CA THR A 159 28.74 -0.69 -1.58
C THR A 159 29.08 -1.88 -0.69
N VAL A 160 28.07 -2.59 -0.18
CA VAL A 160 28.27 -3.85 0.58
C VAL A 160 28.99 -4.88 -0.28
N ARG A 161 28.53 -5.15 -1.51
CA ARG A 161 29.14 -6.12 -2.43
C ARG A 161 30.60 -5.79 -2.73
N ALA A 162 30.94 -4.52 -2.89
CA ALA A 162 32.32 -4.08 -3.10
C ALA A 162 33.23 -4.33 -1.87
N ALA A 163 32.70 -4.17 -0.66
CA ALA A 163 33.44 -4.39 0.59
C ALA A 163 33.47 -5.87 1.02
N VAL A 164 32.41 -6.62 0.70
CA VAL A 164 32.21 -8.03 1.05
C VAL A 164 31.74 -8.76 -0.22
N PRO A 165 32.67 -9.25 -1.06
CA PRO A 165 32.34 -9.84 -2.36
C PRO A 165 31.33 -10.99 -2.31
N ASP A 166 31.35 -11.79 -1.25
CA ASP A 166 30.47 -12.94 -1.05
C ASP A 166 29.24 -12.62 -0.17
N ALA A 167 28.89 -11.34 0.01
CA ALA A 167 27.73 -10.92 0.81
C ALA A 167 26.43 -11.62 0.37
N ASP A 168 25.65 -12.11 1.34
CA ASP A 168 24.31 -12.61 1.09
C ASP A 168 23.33 -11.43 0.95
N VAL A 169 22.98 -11.06 -0.28
CA VAL A 169 22.16 -9.86 -0.58
C VAL A 169 20.72 -10.26 -0.88
N TRP A 170 19.79 -9.62 -0.18
CA TRP A 170 18.35 -9.70 -0.38
C TRP A 170 17.90 -8.45 -1.14
N LEU A 171 17.49 -8.63 -2.39
CA LEU A 171 17.08 -7.55 -3.27
C LEU A 171 15.62 -7.16 -2.99
N ALA A 172 15.39 -5.94 -2.52
CA ALA A 172 14.05 -5.39 -2.40
C ALA A 172 13.39 -5.28 -3.78
N TRP A 173 12.16 -5.78 -3.90
CA TRP A 173 11.41 -5.78 -5.16
C TRP A 173 9.99 -5.25 -4.95
N ASP A 174 9.78 -4.00 -5.34
CA ASP A 174 8.51 -3.29 -5.19
C ASP A 174 7.84 -3.07 -6.56
N SER A 175 7.70 -4.16 -7.32
CA SER A 175 7.09 -4.16 -8.66
C SER A 175 6.18 -5.38 -8.87
N LEU A 176 5.10 -5.19 -9.63
CA LEU A 176 4.24 -6.28 -10.11
C LEU A 176 4.85 -7.03 -11.30
N ASP A 177 5.82 -6.43 -11.98
CA ASP A 177 6.56 -7.10 -13.04
C ASP A 177 7.52 -8.12 -12.42
N PRO A 178 7.57 -9.36 -12.94
CA PRO A 178 8.52 -10.34 -12.46
C PRO A 178 9.97 -9.91 -12.73
N PRO A 179 10.93 -10.27 -11.85
CA PRO A 179 12.34 -9.99 -12.09
C PRO A 179 12.85 -10.73 -13.32
N THR A 180 13.82 -10.14 -14.00
CA THR A 180 14.59 -10.74 -15.10
C THR A 180 16.02 -11.00 -14.67
N ALA A 181 16.76 -11.82 -15.42
CA ALA A 181 18.17 -12.06 -15.14
C ALA A 181 19.02 -10.78 -15.19
N ALA A 182 18.66 -9.81 -16.03
CA ALA A 182 19.37 -8.54 -16.15
C ALA A 182 19.21 -7.68 -14.88
N ASP A 183 18.03 -7.71 -14.24
CA ASP A 183 17.78 -6.99 -12.99
C ASP A 183 18.66 -7.49 -11.84
N LEU A 184 19.10 -8.75 -11.90
CA LEU A 184 19.88 -9.41 -10.86
C LEU A 184 21.39 -9.26 -11.06
N GLU A 185 21.84 -8.97 -12.28
CA GLU A 185 23.26 -9.06 -12.68
C GLU A 185 24.17 -8.18 -11.83
N ALA A 186 23.74 -6.94 -11.53
CA ALA A 186 24.56 -5.96 -10.82
C ALA A 186 24.85 -6.35 -9.36
N LEU A 187 23.92 -7.02 -8.69
CA LEU A 187 24.01 -7.29 -7.24
C LEU A 187 24.19 -8.77 -6.91
N GLY A 188 23.85 -9.68 -7.84
CA GLY A 188 23.86 -11.12 -7.62
C GLY A 188 23.14 -11.53 -6.33
N PRO A 189 21.86 -11.14 -6.13
CA PRO A 189 21.14 -11.45 -4.91
C PRO A 189 20.86 -12.93 -4.78
N SER A 190 20.76 -13.42 -3.53
CA SER A 190 20.29 -14.78 -3.23
C SER A 190 18.77 -14.83 -3.07
N THR A 191 18.18 -13.70 -2.69
CA THR A 191 16.80 -13.60 -2.22
C THR A 191 16.12 -12.41 -2.88
N LEU A 192 14.92 -12.63 -3.43
CA LEU A 192 14.01 -11.56 -3.81
C LEU A 192 13.11 -11.24 -2.61
N ASP A 193 13.16 -10.00 -2.14
CA ASP A 193 12.41 -9.56 -0.97
C ASP A 193 11.27 -8.61 -1.36
N LEU A 194 10.06 -9.16 -1.39
CA LEU A 194 8.84 -8.49 -1.84
C LEU A 194 8.15 -7.76 -0.70
N HIS A 195 7.58 -6.58 -0.94
CA HIS A 195 6.49 -6.11 -0.08
C HIS A 195 5.20 -6.90 -0.38
N VAL A 196 4.39 -7.23 0.63
CA VAL A 196 3.13 -7.99 0.46
C VAL A 196 2.17 -7.37 -0.55
N ALA A 197 2.25 -6.04 -0.76
CA ALA A 197 1.49 -5.32 -1.79
C ALA A 197 1.77 -5.81 -3.22
N PHE A 198 2.96 -6.36 -3.47
CA PHE A 198 3.42 -6.83 -4.78
C PHE A 198 3.55 -8.35 -4.87
N LEU A 199 3.16 -9.07 -3.80
CA LEU A 199 3.18 -10.53 -3.81
C LEU A 199 2.15 -11.07 -4.81
N THR A 200 2.62 -11.76 -5.85
CA THR A 200 1.78 -12.46 -6.83
C THR A 200 2.35 -13.86 -7.12
N PRO A 201 1.50 -14.83 -7.53
CA PRO A 201 1.99 -16.16 -7.93
C PRO A 201 3.06 -16.07 -9.03
N ARG A 202 2.84 -15.20 -10.03
CA ARG A 202 3.74 -15.01 -11.17
C ARG A 202 5.13 -14.53 -10.74
N THR A 203 5.19 -13.60 -9.78
CA THR A 203 6.47 -13.07 -9.28
C THR A 203 7.23 -14.14 -8.50
N VAL A 204 6.54 -14.94 -7.67
CA VAL A 204 7.17 -16.06 -6.92
C VAL A 204 7.71 -17.12 -7.88
N GLU A 205 6.91 -17.55 -8.85
CA GLU A 205 7.30 -18.54 -9.85
C GLU A 205 8.52 -18.09 -10.67
N ALA A 206 8.54 -16.82 -11.11
CA ALA A 206 9.66 -16.27 -11.86
C ALA A 206 10.94 -16.17 -11.02
N ALA A 207 10.84 -15.75 -9.77
CA ALA A 207 11.98 -15.66 -8.85
C ALA A 207 12.60 -17.04 -8.61
N HIS A 208 11.76 -18.05 -8.34
CA HIS A 208 12.22 -19.44 -8.19
C HIS A 208 12.83 -20.00 -9.47
N ALA A 209 12.29 -19.66 -10.65
CA ALA A 209 12.86 -20.06 -11.93
C ALA A 209 14.26 -19.45 -12.17
N LEU A 210 14.54 -18.30 -11.56
CA LEU A 210 15.88 -17.67 -11.53
C LEU A 210 16.78 -18.19 -10.40
N GLY A 211 16.30 -19.15 -9.60
CA GLY A 211 17.06 -19.76 -8.51
C GLY A 211 17.11 -18.93 -7.23
N LEU A 212 16.27 -17.90 -7.10
CA LEU A 212 16.20 -17.06 -5.91
C LEU A 212 15.34 -17.71 -4.83
N VAL A 213 15.66 -17.40 -3.57
CA VAL A 213 14.74 -17.53 -2.44
C VAL A 213 13.75 -16.37 -2.50
N VAL A 214 12.49 -16.57 -2.08
CA VAL A 214 11.50 -15.49 -2.01
C VAL A 214 11.16 -15.17 -0.56
N ALA A 215 11.44 -13.94 -0.16
CA ALA A 215 11.00 -13.35 1.10
C ALA A 215 9.83 -12.39 0.86
N VAL A 216 8.92 -12.28 1.83
CA VAL A 216 7.85 -11.27 1.82
C VAL A 216 7.84 -10.48 3.12
N ARG A 217 7.65 -9.17 3.04
CA ARG A 217 7.52 -8.22 4.16
C ARG A 217 6.10 -7.72 4.34
N GLY A 218 5.79 -7.26 5.55
CA GLY A 218 4.51 -6.64 5.90
C GLY A 218 3.40 -7.66 6.18
N VAL A 219 3.77 -8.83 6.71
CA VAL A 219 2.83 -9.90 7.03
C VAL A 219 2.81 -10.12 8.54
N ASP A 220 1.82 -9.54 9.21
CA ASP A 220 1.71 -9.57 10.69
C ASP A 220 0.62 -10.52 11.20
N ASP A 221 -0.13 -11.15 10.30
CA ASP A 221 -1.27 -11.99 10.62
C ASP A 221 -1.14 -13.38 10.00
N ALA A 222 -1.78 -14.36 10.63
CA ALA A 222 -1.77 -15.75 10.16
C ALA A 222 -2.36 -15.93 8.75
N VAL A 223 -3.44 -15.22 8.41
CA VAL A 223 -4.14 -15.37 7.12
C VAL A 223 -3.24 -15.03 5.92
N PRO A 224 -2.61 -13.84 5.84
CA PRO A 224 -1.67 -13.54 4.76
C PRO A 224 -0.41 -14.42 4.80
N ALA A 225 0.07 -14.85 5.97
CA ALA A 225 1.21 -15.77 6.07
C ALA A 225 0.90 -17.16 5.47
N LEU A 226 -0.28 -17.71 5.76
CA LEU A 226 -0.74 -18.97 5.19
C LEU A 226 -0.93 -18.88 3.67
N TRP A 227 -1.39 -17.73 3.19
CA TRP A 227 -1.49 -17.47 1.76
C TRP A 227 -0.11 -17.37 1.09
N ALA A 228 0.83 -16.63 1.68
CA ALA A 228 2.21 -16.54 1.20
C ALA A 228 2.87 -17.92 1.11
N ALA A 229 2.72 -18.75 2.14
CA ALA A 229 3.22 -20.12 2.15
C ALA A 229 2.65 -20.97 0.99
N ARG A 230 1.35 -20.84 0.70
CA ARG A 230 0.71 -21.53 -0.45
C ARG A 230 1.23 -21.10 -1.80
N LEU A 231 1.67 -19.86 -1.93
CA LEU A 231 2.32 -19.37 -3.14
C LEU A 231 3.75 -19.91 -3.30
N GLY A 232 4.32 -20.50 -2.25
CA GLY A 232 5.70 -20.99 -2.23
C GLY A 232 6.69 -19.96 -1.67
N VAL A 233 6.24 -18.92 -0.96
CA VAL A 233 7.15 -17.99 -0.29
C VAL A 233 8.01 -18.75 0.73
N ASP A 234 9.31 -18.49 0.72
CA ASP A 234 10.31 -19.19 1.54
C ASP A 234 10.55 -18.51 2.89
N SER A 235 10.34 -17.20 2.99
CA SER A 235 10.54 -16.42 4.23
C SER A 235 9.48 -15.35 4.41
N VAL A 236 9.00 -15.17 5.65
CA VAL A 236 8.01 -14.15 6.02
C VAL A 236 8.61 -13.22 7.08
N THR A 237 8.65 -11.93 6.76
CA THR A 237 9.05 -10.85 7.69
C THR A 237 7.84 -10.27 8.37
N THR A 238 7.88 -10.26 9.71
CA THR A 238 6.72 -9.94 10.56
C THR A 238 7.12 -9.18 11.82
N ASP A 239 6.25 -8.27 12.26
CA ASP A 239 6.31 -7.65 13.58
C ASP A 239 5.80 -8.58 14.69
N ASP A 240 4.99 -9.59 14.35
CA ASP A 240 4.32 -10.49 15.30
C ASP A 240 4.69 -11.96 15.03
N VAL A 241 5.96 -12.28 15.32
CA VAL A 241 6.50 -13.64 15.23
C VAL A 241 5.61 -14.67 15.96
N PRO A 242 5.13 -14.43 17.21
CA PRO A 242 4.26 -15.37 17.91
C PRO A 242 2.97 -15.68 17.15
N ALA A 243 2.25 -14.66 16.66
CA ALA A 243 0.98 -14.85 15.97
C ALA A 243 1.14 -15.60 14.65
N VAL A 244 2.13 -15.20 13.84
CA VAL A 244 2.41 -15.85 12.54
C VAL A 244 2.86 -17.29 12.75
N ARG A 245 3.78 -17.55 13.70
CA ARG A 245 4.23 -18.91 14.02
C ARG A 245 3.08 -19.79 14.46
N ALA A 246 2.20 -19.31 15.34
CA ALA A 246 1.07 -20.07 15.83
C ALA A 246 0.13 -20.48 14.68
N GLY A 247 -0.14 -19.57 13.74
CA GLY A 247 -0.95 -19.83 12.55
C GLY A 247 -0.34 -20.87 11.62
N LEU A 248 0.95 -20.75 11.30
CA LEU A 248 1.67 -21.72 10.46
C LEU A 248 1.74 -23.09 11.12
N ALA A 249 2.10 -23.15 12.41
CA ALA A 249 2.19 -24.40 13.15
C ALA A 249 0.83 -25.12 13.29
N ALA A 250 -0.28 -24.36 13.41
CA ALA A 250 -1.62 -24.94 13.39
C ALA A 250 -1.92 -25.57 12.02
N ALA A 251 -1.61 -24.88 10.91
CA ALA A 251 -1.79 -25.43 9.57
C ALA A 251 -0.93 -26.66 9.28
N GLU A 252 0.29 -26.73 9.82
CA GLU A 252 1.12 -27.93 9.69
C GLU A 252 0.57 -29.14 10.45
N ARG A 253 0.04 -28.92 11.67
CA ARG A 253 -0.52 -30.01 12.49
C ARG A 253 -1.89 -30.48 12.00
N ASP A 254 -2.76 -29.52 11.69
CA ASP A 254 -4.19 -29.76 11.47
C ASP A 254 -4.53 -29.85 9.96
N GLY A 255 -3.57 -29.52 9.10
CA GLY A 255 -3.72 -29.43 7.65
C GLY A 255 -3.90 -27.99 7.17
N TRP A 256 -3.45 -27.71 5.95
CA TRP A 256 -3.48 -26.36 5.38
C TRP A 256 -4.92 -25.92 5.11
N PRO A 257 -5.45 -24.89 5.80
CA PRO A 257 -6.89 -24.65 5.90
C PRO A 257 -7.51 -24.19 4.58
N THR A 258 -8.29 -25.04 3.93
CA THR A 258 -9.19 -24.62 2.85
C THR A 258 -10.52 -24.17 3.44
N PRO A 259 -11.11 -23.04 2.99
CA PRO A 259 -12.43 -22.64 3.47
C PRO A 259 -13.47 -23.73 3.21
N ASP A 260 -14.21 -24.15 4.24
CA ASP A 260 -15.25 -25.19 4.13
C ASP A 260 -16.40 -24.77 3.20
N ARG A 261 -16.63 -23.46 3.09
CA ARG A 261 -17.52 -22.85 2.11
C ARG A 261 -16.99 -21.52 1.65
N GLU A 262 -17.49 -21.08 0.50
CA GLU A 262 -17.26 -19.72 0.05
C GLU A 262 -18.10 -18.72 0.87
N PRO A 263 -17.53 -17.59 1.31
CA PRO A 263 -18.30 -16.51 1.93
C PRO A 263 -19.36 -15.95 0.98
N SER A 264 -20.53 -15.63 1.52
CA SER A 264 -21.58 -14.93 0.79
C SER A 264 -21.13 -13.51 0.42
N GLU A 265 -21.75 -12.94 -0.62
CA GLU A 265 -21.49 -11.54 -1.01
C GLU A 265 -21.68 -10.57 0.16
N ALA A 266 -22.72 -10.77 0.97
CA ALA A 266 -23.00 -9.93 2.12
C ALA A 266 -21.89 -10.00 3.20
N GLU A 267 -21.33 -11.18 3.46
CA GLU A 267 -20.21 -11.36 4.40
C GLU A 267 -18.94 -10.68 3.88
N VAL A 268 -18.63 -10.83 2.59
CA VAL A 268 -17.48 -10.16 1.96
C VAL A 268 -17.66 -8.64 1.99
N ALA A 269 -18.82 -8.14 1.54
CA ALA A 269 -19.11 -6.72 1.47
C ALA A 269 -19.08 -6.05 2.86
N ALA A 270 -19.60 -6.70 3.91
CA ALA A 270 -19.53 -6.18 5.27
C ALA A 270 -18.09 -6.06 5.78
N ARG A 271 -17.27 -7.10 5.60
CA ARG A 271 -15.85 -7.07 5.99
C ARG A 271 -15.06 -6.05 5.17
N ALA A 272 -15.35 -5.95 3.88
CA ALA A 272 -14.70 -5.04 2.95
C ALA A 272 -15.03 -3.58 3.27
N GLN A 273 -16.29 -3.25 3.58
CA GLN A 273 -16.68 -1.91 4.02
C GLN A 273 -15.95 -1.51 5.31
N ALA A 274 -15.90 -2.41 6.31
CA ALA A 274 -15.18 -2.14 7.55
C ALA A 274 -13.67 -1.93 7.34
N LEU A 275 -13.06 -2.64 6.39
CA LEU A 275 -11.67 -2.42 5.99
C LEU A 275 -11.49 -1.06 5.31
N ALA A 276 -12.30 -0.79 4.28
CA ALA A 276 -12.22 0.43 3.48
C ALA A 276 -12.43 1.68 4.34
N HIS A 277 -13.35 1.62 5.32
CA HIS A 277 -13.54 2.66 6.33
C HIS A 277 -12.26 2.95 7.13
N ARG A 278 -11.60 1.93 7.69
CA ARG A 278 -10.34 2.11 8.44
C ARG A 278 -9.23 2.66 7.56
N VAL A 279 -9.11 2.14 6.34
CA VAL A 279 -8.12 2.58 5.35
C VAL A 279 -8.33 4.06 4.99
N ALA A 280 -9.58 4.50 4.77
CA ALA A 280 -9.88 5.89 4.48
C ALA A 280 -9.42 6.83 5.61
N HIS A 281 -9.65 6.46 6.87
CA HIS A 281 -9.16 7.25 7.99
C HIS A 281 -7.64 7.27 8.11
N GLU A 282 -6.97 6.15 7.81
CA GLU A 282 -5.52 6.06 7.77
C GLU A 282 -4.94 6.96 6.66
N VAL A 283 -5.53 6.93 5.47
CA VAL A 283 -5.12 7.78 4.34
C VAL A 283 -5.37 9.26 4.63
N ILE A 284 -6.53 9.62 5.20
CA ILE A 284 -6.80 11.00 5.63
C ILE A 284 -5.73 11.50 6.61
N ALA A 285 -5.34 10.69 7.60
CA ALA A 285 -4.30 11.05 8.55
C ALA A 285 -2.95 11.20 7.85
N TYR A 286 -2.58 10.24 6.99
CA TYR A 286 -1.33 10.25 6.24
C TYR A 286 -1.20 11.50 5.36
N THR A 287 -2.21 11.82 4.54
CA THR A 287 -2.21 12.99 3.65
C THR A 287 -2.11 14.30 4.43
N ARG A 288 -2.69 14.39 5.64
CA ARG A 288 -2.61 15.58 6.50
C ARG A 288 -1.24 15.77 7.15
N GLU A 289 -0.57 14.67 7.49
CA GLU A 289 0.76 14.67 8.10
C GLU A 289 1.88 14.91 7.07
N HIS A 290 1.60 14.67 5.78
CA HIS A 290 2.55 14.81 4.67
C HIS A 290 2.05 15.83 3.63
N PRO A 291 1.98 17.13 3.96
CA PRO A 291 1.57 18.14 3.00
C PRO A 291 2.55 18.21 1.83
N VAL A 292 2.01 18.20 0.61
CA VAL A 292 2.78 18.34 -0.65
C VAL A 292 3.00 19.83 -0.93
N GLY A 293 4.19 20.20 -1.40
CA GLY A 293 4.50 21.54 -1.89
C GLY A 293 5.99 21.83 -2.02
N ASP A 294 6.37 22.86 -2.78
CA ASP A 294 7.76 23.34 -2.84
C ASP A 294 8.17 23.84 -1.45
N GLY A 295 9.06 23.12 -0.77
CA GLY A 295 9.53 23.45 0.57
C GLY A 295 9.90 24.93 0.68
N ARG A 296 9.01 25.76 1.24
CA ARG A 296 9.36 27.12 1.61
C ARG A 296 10.35 27.04 2.76
N ALA A 297 11.51 27.67 2.56
CA ALA A 297 12.69 27.60 3.41
C ALA A 297 12.36 27.57 4.92
N GLY A 298 12.69 26.46 5.58
CA GLY A 298 12.72 26.35 7.05
C GLY A 298 11.80 25.30 7.70
N THR A 299 11.04 24.50 6.94
CA THR A 299 10.25 23.37 7.48
C THR A 299 10.71 22.04 6.88
N ALA A 300 10.35 20.93 7.55
CA ALA A 300 10.73 19.55 7.19
C ALA A 300 10.50 19.26 5.69
N PRO A 301 11.26 18.33 5.08
CA PRO A 301 11.11 18.00 3.66
C PRO A 301 9.66 17.63 3.35
N THR A 302 9.08 18.32 2.38
CA THR A 302 7.77 18.02 1.80
C THR A 302 7.92 16.85 0.83
N ALA A 303 6.92 15.98 0.77
CA ALA A 303 6.87 14.90 -0.21
C ALA A 303 6.35 15.44 -1.55
N ASP A 304 6.83 14.90 -2.67
CA ASP A 304 6.26 15.20 -3.99
C ASP A 304 4.94 14.44 -4.17
N GLY A 305 3.98 15.01 -4.92
CA GLY A 305 2.66 14.39 -5.16
C GLY A 305 2.74 12.91 -5.56
N PRO A 306 3.47 12.55 -6.64
CA PRO A 306 3.62 11.16 -7.07
C PRO A 306 4.28 10.21 -6.04
N GLU A 307 4.98 10.73 -5.03
CA GLU A 307 5.49 9.91 -3.93
C GLU A 307 4.38 9.60 -2.92
N VAL A 308 3.54 10.59 -2.61
CA VAL A 308 2.37 10.42 -1.73
C VAL A 308 1.39 9.43 -2.33
N ASP A 309 1.06 9.56 -3.61
CA ASP A 309 0.13 8.69 -4.34
C ASP A 309 0.61 7.23 -4.31
N ARG A 310 1.88 6.98 -4.70
CA ARG A 310 2.52 5.66 -4.62
C ARG A 310 2.52 5.09 -3.20
N ARG A 311 2.79 5.93 -2.18
CA ARG A 311 2.84 5.45 -0.79
C ARG A 311 1.46 5.08 -0.25
N ILE A 312 0.44 5.87 -0.57
CA ILE A 312 -0.96 5.56 -0.26
C ILE A 312 -1.37 4.27 -0.96
N GLU A 313 -1.08 4.12 -2.26
CA GLU A 313 -1.45 2.90 -2.98
C GLU A 313 -0.75 1.65 -2.41
N GLN A 314 0.55 1.72 -2.12
CA GLN A 314 1.29 0.62 -1.49
C GLN A 314 0.67 0.22 -0.14
N LEU A 315 0.29 1.22 0.68
CA LEU A 315 -0.38 1.01 1.96
C LEU A 315 -1.73 0.31 1.78
N VAL A 316 -2.61 0.86 0.93
CA VAL A 316 -3.95 0.32 0.70
C VAL A 316 -3.87 -1.11 0.14
N ARG A 317 -2.99 -1.37 -0.82
CA ARG A 317 -2.74 -2.71 -1.37
C ARG A 317 -2.33 -3.70 -0.28
N ALA A 318 -1.45 -3.30 0.63
CA ALA A 318 -1.02 -4.15 1.73
C ALA A 318 -2.17 -4.45 2.71
N ARG A 319 -2.96 -3.43 3.07
CA ARG A 319 -4.16 -3.59 3.92
C ARG A 319 -5.19 -4.52 3.29
N VAL A 320 -5.43 -4.38 1.99
CA VAL A 320 -6.31 -5.27 1.23
C VAL A 320 -5.74 -6.67 1.19
N ARG A 321 -4.44 -6.85 0.93
CA ARG A 321 -3.84 -8.18 0.85
C ARG A 321 -3.84 -8.91 2.18
N ALA A 322 -3.65 -8.19 3.30
CA ALA A 322 -3.75 -8.77 4.63
C ALA A 322 -5.15 -9.34 4.93
N ALA A 323 -6.20 -8.60 4.56
CA ALA A 323 -7.58 -8.98 4.84
C ALA A 323 -8.21 -9.93 3.80
N PHE A 324 -7.80 -9.76 2.53
CA PHE A 324 -8.34 -10.44 1.35
C PHE A 324 -7.21 -10.89 0.41
N PRO A 325 -6.41 -11.90 0.81
CA PRO A 325 -5.21 -12.27 0.07
C PRO A 325 -5.46 -12.71 -1.38
N THR A 326 -6.65 -13.19 -1.72
CA THR A 326 -6.99 -13.70 -3.06
C THR A 326 -7.66 -12.67 -3.97
N HIS A 327 -8.06 -11.51 -3.46
CA HIS A 327 -8.74 -10.50 -4.27
C HIS A 327 -7.76 -9.87 -5.29
N GLY A 328 -8.30 -9.50 -6.46
CA GLY A 328 -7.58 -8.69 -7.44
C GLY A 328 -7.50 -7.23 -7.00
N PHE A 329 -6.54 -6.50 -7.54
CA PHE A 329 -6.36 -5.09 -7.24
C PHE A 329 -5.95 -4.35 -8.51
N THR A 330 -6.56 -3.21 -8.79
CA THR A 330 -6.18 -2.29 -9.86
C THR A 330 -6.02 -0.92 -9.20
N GLY A 331 -4.85 -0.33 -9.31
CA GLY A 331 -4.58 1.02 -8.82
C GLY A 331 -3.91 1.85 -9.90
N GLU A 332 -4.00 3.17 -9.77
CA GLU A 332 -3.43 4.13 -10.71
C GLU A 332 -1.91 3.98 -10.85
N GLU A 333 -1.20 3.83 -9.73
CA GLU A 333 0.25 3.95 -9.68
C GLU A 333 1.00 2.66 -10.06
N TYR A 334 0.49 1.51 -9.61
CA TYR A 334 1.15 0.21 -9.83
C TYR A 334 0.37 -0.70 -10.78
N GLY A 335 -0.79 -0.27 -11.30
CA GLY A 335 -1.54 -1.03 -12.29
C GLY A 335 -2.24 -2.28 -11.73
N VAL A 336 -2.21 -3.39 -12.46
CA VAL A 336 -3.11 -4.54 -12.22
C VAL A 336 -2.40 -5.69 -11.52
N ALA A 337 -2.83 -6.01 -10.30
CA ALA A 337 -2.54 -7.26 -9.62
C ALA A 337 -3.67 -8.30 -9.87
N PRO A 338 -3.31 -9.56 -10.14
CA PRO A 338 -4.29 -10.63 -10.37
C PRO A 338 -5.02 -11.02 -9.07
N GLY A 339 -6.15 -11.70 -9.24
CA GLY A 339 -6.92 -12.27 -8.14
C GLY A 339 -8.20 -12.96 -8.62
N ASP A 340 -9.08 -13.29 -7.69
CA ASP A 340 -10.35 -13.96 -7.96
C ASP A 340 -11.43 -13.03 -8.54
N ARG A 341 -12.70 -13.42 -8.43
CA ARG A 341 -13.86 -12.64 -8.94
C ARG A 341 -14.06 -11.28 -8.25
N HIS A 342 -13.38 -11.02 -7.14
CA HIS A 342 -13.42 -9.75 -6.43
C HIS A 342 -12.23 -8.88 -6.85
N ARG A 343 -12.49 -7.60 -7.14
CA ARG A 343 -11.46 -6.66 -7.57
C ARG A 343 -11.64 -5.32 -6.88
N TRP A 344 -10.56 -4.87 -6.24
CA TRP A 344 -10.43 -3.53 -5.71
C TRP A 344 -9.92 -2.58 -6.80
N TYR A 345 -10.49 -1.39 -6.87
CA TYR A 345 -10.06 -0.27 -7.69
C TYR A 345 -9.69 0.87 -6.74
N LEU A 346 -8.53 1.49 -6.94
CA LEU A 346 -8.03 2.57 -6.10
C LEU A 346 -7.42 3.69 -6.95
N ASP A 347 -7.99 4.87 -6.84
CA ASP A 347 -7.25 6.11 -7.04
C ASP A 347 -6.77 6.59 -5.64
N PRO A 348 -5.45 6.61 -5.39
CA PRO A 348 -4.90 6.98 -4.10
C PRO A 348 -5.13 8.47 -3.78
N VAL A 349 -5.11 9.34 -4.78
CA VAL A 349 -5.28 10.80 -4.67
C VAL A 349 -5.89 11.37 -5.96
N ASP A 350 -7.21 11.28 -6.08
CA ASP A 350 -7.93 11.95 -7.15
C ASP A 350 -7.79 13.47 -6.95
N GLY A 351 -7.20 14.12 -7.95
CA GLY A 351 -6.79 15.52 -7.89
C GLY A 351 -5.38 15.75 -7.36
N THR A 352 -4.39 14.90 -7.68
CA THR A 352 -2.97 15.08 -7.31
C THR A 352 -2.45 16.51 -7.57
N THR A 353 -2.88 17.15 -8.67
CA THR A 353 -2.52 18.56 -8.97
C THR A 353 -3.01 19.52 -7.89
N ASN A 354 -4.23 19.32 -7.38
CA ASN A 354 -4.77 20.12 -6.29
C ASN A 354 -4.01 19.88 -4.99
N LEU A 355 -3.69 18.61 -4.67
CA LEU A 355 -2.89 18.29 -3.49
C LEU A 355 -1.53 19.01 -3.54
N ALA A 356 -0.84 18.93 -4.68
CA ALA A 356 0.47 19.55 -4.88
C ALA A 356 0.48 21.08 -4.75
N ASN A 357 -0.67 21.72 -5.03
CA ASN A 357 -0.82 23.17 -4.94
C ASN A 357 -1.54 23.64 -3.67
N GLY A 358 -1.84 22.73 -2.73
CA GLY A 358 -2.56 23.05 -1.50
C GLY A 358 -4.02 23.49 -1.71
N VAL A 359 -4.64 23.09 -2.83
CA VAL A 359 -6.06 23.35 -3.12
C VAL A 359 -6.90 22.29 -2.40
N PRO A 360 -7.89 22.68 -1.56
CA PRO A 360 -8.62 21.75 -0.70
C PRO A 360 -9.73 20.99 -1.43
N TRP A 361 -9.36 20.28 -2.49
CA TRP A 361 -10.26 19.52 -3.36
C TRP A 361 -9.58 18.28 -3.94
N THR A 362 -9.40 17.27 -3.09
CA THR A 362 -8.87 15.94 -3.48
C THR A 362 -9.56 14.85 -2.68
N ALA A 363 -9.51 13.61 -3.17
CA ALA A 363 -10.00 12.47 -2.41
C ALA A 363 -9.28 11.17 -2.76
N MET A 364 -9.25 10.22 -1.83
CA MET A 364 -9.00 8.82 -2.19
C MET A 364 -10.32 8.19 -2.69
N SER A 365 -10.28 7.44 -3.79
CA SER A 365 -11.42 6.69 -4.32
C SER A 365 -11.14 5.19 -4.23
N LEU A 366 -11.88 4.45 -3.40
CA LEU A 366 -11.68 3.00 -3.20
C LEU A 366 -12.98 2.24 -3.44
N CYS A 367 -12.98 1.36 -4.44
CA CYS A 367 -14.15 0.58 -4.83
C CYS A 367 -13.84 -0.92 -4.85
N LEU A 368 -14.73 -1.74 -4.31
CA LEU A 368 -14.71 -3.19 -4.48
C LEU A 368 -15.82 -3.61 -5.44
N THR A 369 -15.46 -4.39 -6.45
CA THR A 369 -16.40 -5.07 -7.34
C THR A 369 -16.39 -6.58 -7.14
N ARG A 370 -17.48 -7.24 -7.55
CA ARG A 370 -17.60 -8.70 -7.64
C ARG A 370 -18.19 -9.05 -9.00
N GLY A 371 -17.42 -9.74 -9.84
CA GLY A 371 -17.83 -10.05 -11.21
C GLY A 371 -18.12 -8.79 -12.05
N GLY A 372 -17.41 -7.70 -11.79
CA GLY A 372 -17.60 -6.40 -12.46
C GLY A 372 -18.67 -5.50 -11.85
N ALA A 373 -19.53 -5.99 -10.95
CA ALA A 373 -20.53 -5.16 -10.29
C ALA A 373 -19.98 -4.53 -9.00
N PRO A 374 -20.13 -3.22 -8.77
CA PRO A 374 -19.67 -2.57 -7.53
C PRO A 374 -20.49 -3.02 -6.32
N ILE A 375 -19.81 -3.33 -5.21
CA ILE A 375 -20.44 -3.82 -3.96
C ILE A 375 -20.05 -3.01 -2.71
N VAL A 376 -18.89 -2.36 -2.69
CA VAL A 376 -18.45 -1.45 -1.62
C VAL A 376 -17.75 -0.26 -2.25
N ALA A 377 -17.98 0.93 -1.71
CA ALA A 377 -17.33 2.16 -2.13
C ALA A 377 -16.96 3.02 -0.93
N VAL A 378 -15.81 3.68 -1.01
CA VAL A 378 -15.40 4.75 -0.10
C VAL A 378 -14.75 5.87 -0.90
N VAL A 379 -15.19 7.11 -0.67
CA VAL A 379 -14.53 8.34 -1.12
C VAL A 379 -14.11 9.13 0.12
N ALA A 380 -12.82 9.40 0.27
CA ALA A 380 -12.25 10.00 1.48
C ALA A 380 -11.61 11.36 1.17
N ASP A 381 -12.18 12.43 1.72
CA ASP A 381 -11.70 13.80 1.59
C ASP A 381 -10.75 14.13 2.76
N PRO A 382 -9.43 14.25 2.52
CA PRO A 382 -8.45 14.56 3.55
C PRO A 382 -8.53 15.99 4.06
N TRP A 383 -9.08 16.94 3.30
CA TRP A 383 -9.17 18.33 3.72
C TRP A 383 -10.26 18.49 4.78
N ARG A 384 -11.46 17.97 4.50
CA ARG A 384 -12.60 18.02 5.43
C ARG A 384 -12.58 16.89 6.45
N GLY A 385 -11.79 15.85 6.21
CA GLY A 385 -11.77 14.63 7.01
C GLY A 385 -13.12 13.91 6.94
N GLU A 386 -13.74 13.97 5.77
CA GLU A 386 -15.04 13.37 5.47
C GLU A 386 -14.83 12.05 4.75
N VAL A 387 -15.62 11.05 5.13
CA VAL A 387 -15.63 9.73 4.48
C VAL A 387 -17.07 9.47 4.03
N LEU A 388 -17.26 9.38 2.72
CA LEU A 388 -18.49 8.91 2.11
C LEU A 388 -18.31 7.42 1.83
N GLU A 389 -19.27 6.60 2.25
CA GLU A 389 -19.20 5.16 2.04
C GLU A 389 -20.54 4.60 1.62
N ALA A 390 -20.50 3.55 0.79
CA ALA A 390 -21.69 2.85 0.32
C ALA A 390 -21.43 1.34 0.26
N ARG A 391 -22.51 0.59 0.46
CA ARG A 391 -22.53 -0.85 0.23
C ARG A 391 -23.80 -1.19 -0.53
N ARG A 392 -23.65 -2.01 -1.58
CA ARG A 392 -24.75 -2.33 -2.48
C ARG A 392 -25.99 -2.83 -1.74
N GLY A 393 -27.15 -2.21 -2.04
CA GLY A 393 -28.46 -2.50 -1.44
C GLY A 393 -28.58 -2.11 0.04
N ARG A 394 -27.69 -1.26 0.56
CA ARG A 394 -27.62 -0.90 1.99
C ARG A 394 -27.52 0.60 2.21
N GLY A 395 -27.54 1.40 1.14
CA GLY A 395 -27.50 2.84 1.19
C GLY A 395 -26.08 3.40 1.24
N ALA A 396 -26.00 4.72 1.03
CA ALA A 396 -24.80 5.51 1.18
C ALA A 396 -24.87 6.34 2.48
N VAL A 397 -23.73 6.58 3.11
CA VAL A 397 -23.63 7.40 4.32
C VAL A 397 -22.43 8.35 4.23
N LEU A 398 -22.56 9.51 4.88
CA LEU A 398 -21.48 10.42 5.20
C LEU A 398 -21.41 10.53 6.72
N ARG A 399 -20.40 9.92 7.33
CA ARG A 399 -20.36 9.70 8.79
C ARG A 399 -21.64 8.97 9.25
N ASP A 400 -22.35 9.51 10.23
CA ASP A 400 -23.61 8.94 10.73
C ASP A 400 -24.86 9.37 9.94
N ARG A 401 -24.69 10.18 8.88
CA ARG A 401 -25.81 10.71 8.08
C ARG A 401 -26.05 9.83 6.86
N ALA A 402 -27.24 9.23 6.78
CA ALA A 402 -27.71 8.59 5.55
C ALA A 402 -27.82 9.61 4.41
N LEU A 403 -27.29 9.25 3.26
CA LEU A 403 -27.41 10.00 2.02
C LEU A 403 -28.60 9.45 1.25
N GLN A 404 -29.58 10.30 1.01
CA GLN A 404 -30.78 9.93 0.28
C GLN A 404 -31.28 11.12 -0.53
N LEU A 405 -31.31 10.95 -1.84
CA LEU A 405 -31.89 11.87 -2.80
C LEU A 405 -33.35 11.49 -3.01
N ASP A 406 -34.23 12.47 -3.00
CA ASP A 406 -35.65 12.27 -3.26
C ASP A 406 -35.95 12.31 -4.77
N ASP A 407 -37.17 11.95 -5.13
CA ASP A 407 -37.69 12.03 -6.51
C ASP A 407 -38.39 13.37 -6.80
N ALA A 408 -38.35 14.32 -5.87
CA ALA A 408 -39.01 15.60 -6.02
C ALA A 408 -38.34 16.42 -7.14
N PRO A 409 -39.13 17.07 -8.04
CA PRO A 409 -38.58 17.92 -9.09
C PRO A 409 -37.60 18.98 -8.57
N ARG A 410 -36.44 19.10 -9.21
CA ARG A 410 -35.39 20.06 -8.85
C ARG A 410 -35.16 21.02 -10.01
N PRO A 411 -35.44 22.33 -9.85
CA PRO A 411 -35.11 23.31 -10.88
C PRO A 411 -33.59 23.43 -11.02
N LEU A 412 -33.11 23.62 -12.25
CA LEU A 412 -31.68 23.87 -12.50
C LEU A 412 -31.26 25.28 -12.06
N ALA A 413 -32.19 26.24 -12.04
CA ALA A 413 -31.93 27.61 -11.61
C ALA A 413 -31.44 27.69 -10.16
N GLY A 414 -30.27 28.30 -9.95
CA GLY A 414 -29.62 28.43 -8.65
C GLY A 414 -28.95 27.16 -8.13
N ALA A 415 -29.02 26.05 -8.88
CA ALA A 415 -28.46 24.78 -8.47
C ALA A 415 -26.98 24.63 -8.88
N VAL A 416 -26.25 23.77 -8.16
CA VAL A 416 -24.84 23.50 -8.45
C VAL A 416 -24.72 22.29 -9.36
N VAL A 417 -24.00 22.45 -10.47
CA VAL A 417 -23.65 21.37 -11.40
C VAL A 417 -22.13 21.30 -11.53
N GLY A 418 -21.57 20.11 -11.37
CA GLY A 418 -20.13 19.87 -11.49
C GLY A 418 -19.72 19.34 -12.87
N THR A 419 -18.49 19.62 -13.29
CA THR A 419 -17.83 18.90 -14.37
C THR A 419 -16.32 18.98 -14.17
N GLU A 420 -15.56 18.12 -14.84
CA GLU A 420 -14.10 18.25 -14.90
C GLU A 420 -13.59 18.49 -16.32
N LEU A 421 -12.32 18.88 -16.42
CA LEU A 421 -11.57 18.90 -17.68
C LEU A 421 -11.10 17.47 -18.02
N ASP A 422 -10.91 17.22 -19.31
CA ASP A 422 -10.24 16.02 -19.81
C ASP A 422 -8.72 16.23 -19.75
N GLY A 423 -8.13 15.86 -18.62
CA GLY A 423 -6.79 16.27 -18.22
C GLY A 423 -6.70 17.79 -18.10
N HIS A 424 -6.14 18.46 -19.11
CA HIS A 424 -6.02 19.92 -19.16
C HIS A 424 -6.84 20.56 -20.29
N ARG A 425 -7.73 19.79 -20.94
CA ARG A 425 -8.50 20.24 -22.10
C ARG A 425 -9.99 20.21 -21.83
N PRO A 426 -10.78 21.12 -22.43
CA PRO A 426 -12.24 20.97 -22.44
C PRO A 426 -12.60 19.71 -23.24
N TRP A 427 -13.52 18.90 -22.71
CA TRP A 427 -14.08 17.76 -23.44
C TRP A 427 -15.03 18.20 -24.57
N PRO A 428 -15.30 17.35 -25.58
CA PRO A 428 -16.15 17.70 -26.71
C PRO A 428 -17.56 18.14 -26.27
N GLY A 429 -17.92 19.42 -26.47
CA GLY A 429 -19.22 19.98 -26.06
C GLY A 429 -19.20 20.75 -24.74
N PHE A 430 -18.04 20.84 -24.06
CA PHE A 430 -17.88 21.56 -22.79
C PHE A 430 -18.41 23.00 -22.84
N GLY A 431 -18.07 23.76 -23.89
CA GLY A 431 -18.50 25.15 -24.05
C GLY A 431 -20.02 25.26 -24.18
N ALA A 432 -20.63 24.44 -25.04
CA ALA A 432 -22.08 24.41 -25.21
C ALA A 432 -22.82 23.99 -23.92
N PHE A 433 -22.23 23.08 -23.15
CA PHE A 433 -22.76 22.67 -21.85
C PHE A 433 -22.71 23.82 -20.83
N LEU A 434 -21.58 24.54 -20.78
CA LEU A 434 -21.40 25.70 -19.92
C LEU A 434 -22.40 26.80 -20.27
N ASP A 435 -22.55 27.14 -21.54
CA ASP A 435 -23.52 28.15 -22.01
C ASP A 435 -24.95 27.73 -21.66
N ALA A 436 -25.33 26.47 -21.92
CA ALA A 436 -26.68 25.98 -21.64
C ALA A 436 -27.02 25.97 -20.14
N LEU A 437 -26.04 25.70 -19.27
CA LEU A 437 -26.19 25.79 -17.82
C LEU A 437 -26.24 27.24 -17.34
N ALA A 438 -25.42 28.12 -17.91
CA ALA A 438 -25.39 29.55 -17.59
C ALA A 438 -26.73 30.23 -17.94
N ASP A 439 -27.29 29.94 -19.11
CA ASP A 439 -28.62 30.43 -19.55
C ASP A 439 -29.76 30.00 -18.61
N ARG A 440 -29.55 28.90 -17.87
CA ARG A 440 -30.47 28.37 -16.87
C ARG A 440 -30.17 28.86 -15.45
N ALA A 441 -29.24 29.79 -15.28
CA ALA A 441 -28.77 30.30 -13.99
C ALA A 441 -28.21 29.20 -13.06
N CYS A 442 -27.57 28.16 -13.62
CA CYS A 442 -26.86 27.16 -12.83
C CYS A 442 -25.50 27.70 -12.37
N ALA A 443 -25.06 27.25 -11.19
CA ALA A 443 -23.71 27.48 -10.70
C ALA A 443 -22.79 26.31 -11.11
N LEU A 444 -22.05 26.48 -12.21
CA LEU A 444 -21.07 25.49 -12.68
C LEU A 444 -19.85 25.42 -11.76
N ARG A 445 -19.29 24.23 -11.55
CA ARG A 445 -18.04 23.99 -10.85
C ARG A 445 -17.11 23.10 -11.66
N VAL A 446 -15.85 23.51 -11.77
CA VAL A 446 -14.71 22.73 -12.27
C VAL A 446 -13.65 22.80 -11.20
N GLN A 447 -13.39 21.68 -10.50
CA GLN A 447 -12.69 21.73 -9.22
C GLN A 447 -11.45 20.83 -9.18
N GLY A 448 -11.26 19.93 -10.14
CA GLY A 448 -10.03 19.17 -10.33
C GLY A 448 -9.98 17.83 -9.60
N SER A 449 -11.11 17.24 -9.23
CA SER A 449 -11.20 15.86 -8.71
C SER A 449 -12.52 15.24 -9.18
N GLY A 450 -12.43 14.24 -10.05
CA GLY A 450 -13.58 13.58 -10.68
C GLY A 450 -14.42 12.79 -9.69
N ALA A 451 -13.76 12.04 -8.79
CA ALA A 451 -14.39 11.29 -7.71
C ALA A 451 -15.18 12.22 -6.79
N MET A 452 -14.62 13.35 -6.36
CA MET A 452 -15.36 14.31 -5.53
C MET A 452 -16.50 14.94 -6.29
N THR A 453 -16.28 15.37 -7.54
CA THR A 453 -17.31 16.02 -8.36
C THR A 453 -18.55 15.12 -8.53
N VAL A 454 -18.36 13.82 -8.72
CA VAL A 454 -19.46 12.83 -8.73
C VAL A 454 -20.04 12.60 -7.33
N ALA A 455 -19.18 12.39 -6.31
CA ALA A 455 -19.63 12.06 -4.95
C ALA A 455 -20.44 13.19 -4.28
N GLN A 456 -20.22 14.46 -4.65
CA GLN A 456 -21.02 15.56 -4.10
C GLN A 456 -22.49 15.53 -4.52
N VAL A 457 -22.82 14.87 -5.65
CA VAL A 457 -24.21 14.65 -6.05
C VAL A 457 -24.87 13.67 -5.09
N ALA A 458 -24.21 12.55 -4.78
CA ALA A 458 -24.68 11.61 -3.76
C ALA A 458 -24.84 12.28 -2.38
N ALA A 459 -23.95 13.22 -2.04
CA ALA A 459 -24.02 13.98 -0.79
C ALA A 459 -25.16 15.01 -0.71
N GLY A 460 -25.86 15.26 -1.83
CA GLY A 460 -26.89 16.29 -1.99
C GLY A 460 -26.36 17.71 -2.03
N ARG A 461 -25.05 17.90 -2.30
CA ARG A 461 -24.41 19.23 -2.37
C ARG A 461 -24.45 19.83 -3.78
N GLY A 462 -24.67 18.99 -4.79
CA GLY A 462 -24.95 19.38 -6.17
C GLY A 462 -26.14 18.57 -6.71
N ILE A 463 -26.76 19.05 -7.79
CA ILE A 463 -27.90 18.38 -8.42
C ILE A 463 -27.50 17.51 -9.62
N GLY A 464 -26.25 17.64 -10.09
CA GLY A 464 -25.70 16.78 -11.11
C GLY A 464 -24.23 17.07 -11.40
N ALA A 465 -23.56 16.13 -12.06
CA ALA A 465 -22.18 16.26 -12.48
C ALA A 465 -21.86 15.37 -13.68
N CYS A 466 -21.00 15.82 -14.60
CA CYS A 466 -20.53 14.99 -15.71
C CYS A 466 -19.00 14.91 -15.78
N VAL A 467 -18.49 13.80 -16.29
CA VAL A 467 -17.07 13.61 -16.58
C VAL A 467 -16.91 12.99 -17.98
N SER A 468 -15.77 13.24 -18.61
CA SER A 468 -15.51 12.93 -20.02
C SER A 468 -15.25 11.46 -20.31
N ALA A 469 -14.76 10.70 -19.33
CA ALA A 469 -14.45 9.29 -19.46
C ALA A 469 -14.62 8.59 -18.11
N PHE A 470 -15.45 7.54 -18.06
CA PHE A 470 -15.55 6.69 -16.89
C PHE A 470 -14.32 5.77 -16.78
N ASP A 471 -13.68 5.82 -15.62
CA ASP A 471 -12.71 4.82 -15.17
C ASP A 471 -13.15 4.27 -13.79
N PRO A 472 -13.20 2.94 -13.58
CA PRO A 472 -13.48 2.36 -12.27
C PRO A 472 -12.51 2.76 -11.16
N VAL A 473 -11.25 3.08 -11.50
CA VAL A 473 -10.21 3.57 -10.58
C VAL A 473 -10.63 4.91 -9.98
N ASP A 474 -10.84 5.92 -10.81
CA ASP A 474 -11.15 7.27 -10.32
C ASP A 474 -12.61 7.35 -9.84
N HIS A 475 -13.54 6.77 -10.60
CA HIS A 475 -14.97 7.07 -10.47
C HIS A 475 -15.80 5.95 -9.85
N GLY A 476 -15.27 4.72 -9.76
CA GLY A 476 -16.06 3.55 -9.38
C GLY A 476 -16.71 3.68 -8.01
N ALA A 477 -15.99 4.25 -7.04
CA ALA A 477 -16.53 4.48 -5.70
C ALA A 477 -17.65 5.53 -5.71
N ALA A 478 -17.42 6.65 -6.40
CA ALA A 478 -18.38 7.74 -6.51
C ALA A 478 -19.67 7.33 -7.24
N VAL A 479 -19.57 6.50 -8.28
CA VAL A 479 -20.73 5.95 -9.00
C VAL A 479 -21.60 5.07 -8.09
N LEU A 480 -20.99 4.17 -7.30
CA LEU A 480 -21.77 3.36 -6.35
C LEU A 480 -22.41 4.22 -5.25
N LEU A 481 -21.74 5.28 -4.79
CA LEU A 481 -22.33 6.25 -3.86
C LEU A 481 -23.59 6.91 -4.44
N VAL A 482 -23.57 7.29 -5.72
CA VAL A 482 -24.74 7.89 -6.39
C VAL A 482 -25.90 6.89 -6.44
N HIS A 483 -25.65 5.66 -6.88
CA HIS A 483 -26.69 4.60 -6.91
C HIS A 483 -27.31 4.37 -5.53
N GLU A 484 -26.47 4.20 -4.50
CA GLU A 484 -26.94 3.90 -3.15
C GLU A 484 -27.55 5.11 -2.43
N ALA A 485 -27.29 6.33 -2.90
CA ALA A 485 -28.00 7.54 -2.46
C ALA A 485 -29.34 7.74 -3.19
N GLY A 486 -29.69 6.89 -4.18
CA GLY A 486 -30.90 7.03 -4.99
C GLY A 486 -30.78 8.01 -6.16
N GLY A 487 -29.55 8.41 -6.52
CA GLY A 487 -29.29 9.22 -7.71
C GLY A 487 -29.32 8.40 -9.00
N VAL A 488 -29.30 9.09 -10.14
CA VAL A 488 -29.35 8.48 -11.46
C VAL A 488 -28.00 8.61 -12.14
N VAL A 489 -27.48 7.51 -12.69
CA VAL A 489 -26.27 7.48 -13.51
C VAL A 489 -26.67 7.29 -14.97
N LEU A 490 -26.24 8.19 -15.84
CA LEU A 490 -26.72 8.35 -17.21
C LEU A 490 -25.55 8.27 -18.21
N THR A 491 -25.71 7.45 -19.25
CA THR A 491 -24.89 7.50 -20.47
C THR A 491 -25.65 8.27 -21.55
N ARG A 492 -25.09 8.37 -22.77
CA ARG A 492 -25.79 9.00 -23.91
C ARG A 492 -27.11 8.31 -24.23
N GLU A 493 -27.18 7.00 -24.01
CA GLU A 493 -28.33 6.15 -24.31
C GLU A 493 -29.40 6.18 -23.21
N GLY A 494 -29.08 6.72 -22.04
CA GLY A 494 -30.01 6.84 -20.91
C GLY A 494 -29.44 6.26 -19.61
N PRO A 495 -30.30 5.90 -18.63
CA PRO A 495 -29.85 5.44 -17.33
C PRO A 495 -29.22 4.05 -17.40
N VAL A 496 -28.21 3.82 -16.57
CA VAL A 496 -27.52 2.53 -16.44
C VAL A 496 -27.49 2.06 -14.99
N GLU A 497 -27.59 0.75 -14.81
CA GLU A 497 -27.37 0.09 -13.52
C GLU A 497 -25.88 -0.25 -13.36
N GLY A 498 -25.30 0.07 -12.22
CA GLY A 498 -23.88 -0.18 -11.95
C GLY A 498 -22.95 0.80 -12.70
N PHE A 499 -21.91 0.29 -13.33
CA PHE A 499 -20.89 1.12 -13.97
C PHE A 499 -21.28 1.56 -15.39
N PRO A 500 -21.03 2.83 -15.76
CA PRO A 500 -20.99 3.24 -17.16
C PRO A 500 -19.96 2.41 -17.95
N PRO A 501 -20.07 2.37 -19.29
CA PRO A 501 -19.02 1.79 -20.11
C PRO A 501 -17.68 2.52 -19.92
N ALA A 502 -16.60 1.77 -19.70
CA ALA A 502 -15.26 2.35 -19.51
C ALA A 502 -14.83 3.21 -20.71
N GLY A 503 -14.19 4.34 -20.42
CA GLY A 503 -13.74 5.32 -21.42
C GLY A 503 -14.85 6.17 -22.05
N GLN A 504 -16.11 5.99 -21.66
CA GLN A 504 -17.22 6.79 -22.18
C GLN A 504 -17.61 7.91 -21.21
N PRO A 505 -18.09 9.07 -21.71
CA PRO A 505 -18.56 10.14 -20.85
C PRO A 505 -19.86 9.72 -20.16
N PHE A 506 -20.05 10.18 -18.92
CA PHE A 506 -21.28 9.94 -18.18
C PHE A 506 -21.70 11.17 -17.37
N LEU A 507 -22.98 11.20 -17.02
CA LEU A 507 -23.61 12.20 -16.18
C LEU A 507 -24.22 11.50 -14.96
N VAL A 508 -24.09 12.10 -13.78
CA VAL A 508 -24.88 11.73 -12.60
C VAL A 508 -25.82 12.87 -12.25
N ALA A 509 -26.99 12.55 -11.74
CA ALA A 509 -27.99 13.56 -11.41
C ALA A 509 -28.85 13.15 -10.21
N HIS A 510 -29.36 14.18 -9.53
CA HIS A 510 -30.52 14.04 -8.66
C HIS A 510 -31.73 13.61 -9.52
N PRO A 511 -32.58 12.66 -9.07
CA PRO A 511 -33.67 12.13 -9.90
C PRO A 511 -34.60 13.22 -10.46
N GLY A 512 -35.00 14.17 -9.62
CA GLY A 512 -35.83 15.31 -10.03
C GLY A 512 -35.22 16.31 -11.03
N ALA A 513 -33.95 16.15 -11.44
CA ALA A 513 -33.28 16.96 -12.47
C ALA A 513 -32.70 16.10 -13.61
N ALA A 514 -32.82 14.78 -13.54
CA ALA A 514 -32.13 13.84 -14.42
C ALA A 514 -32.46 14.05 -15.90
N ASP A 515 -33.74 14.14 -16.24
CA ASP A 515 -34.19 14.27 -17.64
C ASP A 515 -33.73 15.59 -18.28
N GLU A 516 -33.84 16.70 -17.54
CA GLU A 516 -33.42 18.02 -18.05
C GLU A 516 -31.91 18.08 -18.21
N LEU A 517 -31.13 17.64 -17.20
CA LEU A 517 -29.67 17.62 -17.29
C LEU A 517 -29.17 16.66 -18.37
N HIS A 518 -29.80 15.50 -18.54
CA HIS A 518 -29.47 14.55 -19.61
C HIS A 518 -29.67 15.17 -20.99
N THR A 519 -30.78 15.88 -21.18
CA THR A 519 -31.07 16.60 -22.43
C THR A 519 -30.04 17.69 -22.70
N VAL A 520 -29.71 18.49 -21.69
CA VAL A 520 -28.70 19.56 -21.81
C VAL A 520 -27.33 18.99 -22.15
N TRP A 521 -26.90 17.95 -21.43
CA TRP A 521 -25.60 17.31 -21.62
C TRP A 521 -25.47 16.61 -22.97
N THR A 522 -26.47 15.81 -23.38
CA THR A 522 -26.45 15.12 -24.68
C THR A 522 -26.53 16.07 -25.86
N SER A 523 -27.29 17.17 -25.73
CA SER A 523 -27.32 18.24 -26.75
C SER A 523 -25.95 18.89 -26.89
N ALA A 524 -25.28 19.19 -25.78
CA ALA A 524 -23.94 19.76 -25.80
C ALA A 524 -22.91 18.82 -26.46
N LEU A 525 -22.95 17.53 -26.13
CA LEU A 525 -22.11 16.50 -26.77
C LEU A 525 -22.34 16.40 -28.28
N ALA A 526 -23.57 16.62 -28.76
CA ALA A 526 -23.91 16.55 -30.18
C ALA A 526 -23.46 17.77 -30.99
N THR A 527 -23.12 18.89 -30.33
CA THR A 527 -22.61 20.10 -30.98
C THR A 527 -21.09 20.08 -31.21
N ALA A 528 -20.41 19.03 -30.75
CA ALA A 528 -18.96 18.93 -30.67
C ALA A 528 -18.28 18.31 -31.90
#